data_AF-T1C7A4-F1
#
_entry.id   AF-T1C7A4-F1
#
_cell.length_a   1.000
_cell.length_b   1.000
_cell.length_c   1.000
_cell.angle_alpha   90.00
_cell.angle_beta   90.00
_cell.angle_gamma   90.00
#
_symmetry.space_group_name_H-M   'P 1'
#
loop_
_entity.id
_entity.type
_entity.pdbx_description
1 polymer ?
#
loop_
_entity_poly.entity_id
_entity_poly.type
_entity_poly.pdbx_seq_one_letter_code
_entity_poly.pdbx_strand_id
1 'polypeptide(L)'
;MTGMGIVSPVGSAVETAWKAVLAGQSGIGPVKRFDVSAFPVRFAGEVSGFDQDRYFDSKDLRRMDDFMHYGVAAGVQAVEDAG
;
A
#
# COMPACT_ATOMS: atom_id res chain seq x y z
N MET A 1 -21.31 3.54 5.39
CA MET A 1 -20.01 3.50 4.67
C MET A 1 -20.29 3.99 3.26
N THR A 2 -19.82 5.17 2.91
CA THR A 2 -20.12 5.82 1.61
C THR A 2 -18.90 5.90 0.69
N GLY A 3 -17.69 5.76 1.22
CA GLY A 3 -16.46 5.62 0.44
C GLY A 3 -15.43 4.76 1.16
N MET A 4 -14.53 4.15 0.39
CA MET A 4 -13.47 3.27 0.89
C MET A 4 -12.14 3.55 0.19
N GLY A 5 -11.04 3.29 0.89
CA GLY A 5 -9.69 3.40 0.35
C GLY A 5 -8.78 2.36 0.99
N ILE A 6 -7.77 1.91 0.24
CA ILE A 6 -6.88 0.85 0.70
C ILE A 6 -5.47 0.99 0.11
N VAL A 7 -4.47 0.74 0.95
CA VAL A 7 -3.08 0.53 0.55
C VAL A 7 -2.62 -0.77 1.20
N SER A 8 -2.28 -1.78 0.40
CA SER A 8 -2.03 -3.13 0.93
C SER A 8 -1.09 -3.98 0.06
N PRO A 9 -0.61 -5.13 0.58
CA PRO A 9 0.23 -6.05 -0.20
C PRO A 9 -0.48 -6.73 -1.38
N VAL A 10 -1.81 -6.78 -1.36
CA VAL A 10 -2.63 -7.38 -2.42
C VAL A 10 -3.20 -6.33 -3.39
N GLY A 11 -2.84 -5.06 -3.23
CA GLY A 11 -3.25 -3.95 -4.10
C GLY A 11 -3.39 -2.64 -3.33
N SER A 12 -3.17 -1.53 -4.03
CA SER A 12 -3.27 -0.16 -3.48
C SER A 12 -4.47 0.63 -4.02
N ALA A 13 -5.49 -0.08 -4.48
CA ALA A 13 -6.82 0.45 -4.82
C ALA A 13 -7.88 -0.62 -4.50
N VAL A 14 -9.09 -0.19 -4.12
CA VAL A 14 -10.14 -1.08 -3.61
C VAL A 14 -10.47 -2.20 -4.59
N GLU A 15 -10.65 -1.88 -5.87
CA GLU A 15 -10.99 -2.86 -6.91
C GLU A 15 -9.88 -3.90 -7.09
N THR A 16 -8.63 -3.45 -7.11
CA THR A 16 -7.47 -4.33 -7.31
C THR A 16 -7.28 -5.28 -6.13
N ALA A 17 -7.33 -4.74 -4.91
CA ALA A 17 -7.21 -5.52 -3.68
C ALA A 17 -8.37 -6.52 -3.54
N TRP A 18 -9.61 -6.09 -3.80
CA TRP A 18 -10.77 -6.95 -3.71
C TRP A 18 -10.72 -8.11 -4.70
N LYS A 19 -10.35 -7.85 -5.95
CA LYS A 19 -10.17 -8.88 -6.97
C LYS A 19 -9.08 -9.90 -6.58
N ALA A 20 -7.96 -9.44 -6.04
CA ALA A 20 -6.87 -10.31 -5.60
C ALA A 20 -7.31 -11.22 -4.43
N VAL A 21 -8.03 -10.66 -3.45
CA VAL A 21 -8.57 -11.42 -2.31
C VAL A 21 -9.56 -12.49 -2.78
N LEU A 22 -10.51 -12.14 -3.65
CA LEU A 22 -11.47 -13.11 -4.20
C LEU A 22 -10.80 -14.22 -5.01
N ALA A 23 -9.69 -13.92 -5.68
CA ALA A 23 -8.90 -14.89 -6.42
C ALA A 23 -7.94 -15.73 -5.54
N GLY A 24 -7.91 -15.51 -4.22
CA GLY A 24 -7.00 -16.18 -3.30
C GLY A 24 -5.52 -15.83 -3.53
N GLN A 25 -5.24 -14.67 -4.12
CA GLN A 25 -3.88 -14.23 -4.38
C GLN A 25 -3.23 -13.73 -3.10
N SER A 26 -2.07 -14.30 -2.76
CA SER A 26 -1.27 -13.87 -1.61
C SER A 26 -0.39 -12.69 -1.97
N GLY A 27 -0.38 -11.66 -1.12
CA GLY A 27 0.57 -10.54 -1.19
C GLY A 27 1.90 -10.81 -0.47
N ILE A 28 2.11 -12.02 0.08
CA ILE A 28 3.33 -12.38 0.79
C ILE A 28 4.41 -12.83 -0.21
N GLY A 29 5.59 -12.23 -0.11
CA GLY A 29 6.74 -12.56 -0.94
C GLY A 29 8.07 -12.36 -0.21
N PRO A 30 9.21 -12.58 -0.87
CA PRO A 30 10.52 -12.25 -0.32
C PRO A 30 10.61 -10.75 -0.05
N VAL A 31 11.26 -10.36 1.06
CA VAL A 31 11.53 -8.95 1.38
C VAL A 31 12.47 -8.37 0.31
N LYS A 32 12.10 -7.22 -0.26
CA LYS A 32 12.88 -6.51 -1.28
C LYS A 32 13.34 -5.13 -0.82
N ARG A 33 12.74 -4.59 0.24
CA ARG A 33 13.07 -3.24 0.74
C ARG A 33 14.48 -3.10 1.31
N PHE A 34 15.06 -4.17 1.82
CA PHE A 34 16.41 -4.17 2.38
C PHE A 34 17.01 -5.59 2.36
N ASP A 35 18.33 -5.70 2.57
CA ASP A 35 18.98 -7.00 2.65
C ASP A 35 18.59 -7.73 3.94
N VAL A 36 17.90 -8.85 3.77
CA VAL A 36 17.46 -9.74 4.86
C VAL A 36 18.34 -10.99 5.03
N SER A 37 19.51 -11.05 4.38
CA SER A 37 20.39 -12.24 4.39
C SER A 37 20.77 -12.73 5.80
N ALA A 38 21.01 -11.79 6.72
CA ALA A 38 21.35 -12.06 8.11
C ALA A 38 20.14 -12.37 9.03
N PHE A 39 18.91 -12.27 8.52
CA PHE A 39 17.71 -12.43 9.34
C PHE A 39 17.09 -13.83 9.18
N PRO A 40 16.48 -14.36 10.25
CA PRO A 40 15.78 -15.66 10.20
C PRO A 40 14.48 -15.60 9.39
N VAL A 41 13.83 -14.43 9.33
CA VAL A 41 12.63 -14.19 8.53
C VAL A 41 13.00 -13.37 7.31
N ARG A 42 12.62 -13.84 6.12
CA ARG A 42 13.01 -13.26 4.83
C ARG A 42 11.83 -13.00 3.89
N PHE A 43 10.61 -13.09 4.42
CA PHE A 43 9.37 -12.83 3.69
C PHE A 43 8.53 -11.79 4.42
N ALA A 44 7.75 -11.02 3.66
CA ALA A 44 6.83 -10.03 4.17
C ALA A 44 5.68 -9.79 3.17
N GLY A 45 4.61 -9.17 3.63
CA GLY A 45 3.62 -8.53 2.77
C GLY A 45 4.04 -7.08 2.54
N GLU A 46 4.90 -6.83 1.57
CA GLU A 46 5.26 -5.46 1.17
C GLU A 46 4.12 -4.84 0.36
N VAL A 47 3.86 -3.54 0.54
CA VAL A 47 2.83 -2.81 -0.21
C VAL A 47 3.12 -2.92 -1.72
N SER A 48 2.08 -3.24 -2.50
CA SER A 48 2.18 -3.47 -3.94
C SER A 48 1.41 -2.42 -4.74
N GLY A 49 2.02 -1.92 -5.80
CA GLY A 49 1.40 -0.97 -6.74
C GLY A 49 1.04 0.38 -6.13
N PHE A 50 1.78 0.84 -5.11
CA PHE A 50 1.59 2.16 -4.51
C PHE A 50 2.45 3.21 -5.20
N ASP A 51 1.80 4.14 -5.89
CA ASP A 51 2.44 5.30 -6.51
C ASP A 51 2.35 6.51 -5.58
N GLN A 52 3.48 6.86 -4.98
CA GLN A 52 3.61 7.96 -4.03
C GLN A 52 3.44 9.34 -4.69
N ASP A 53 3.85 9.48 -5.94
CA ASP A 53 3.85 10.77 -6.66
C ASP A 53 2.43 11.26 -6.98
N ARG A 54 1.44 10.36 -6.93
CA ARG A 54 0.02 10.69 -7.09
C ARG A 54 -0.56 11.46 -5.89
N TYR A 55 0.04 11.30 -4.70
CA TYR A 55 -0.54 11.79 -3.45
C TYR A 55 0.30 12.88 -2.79
N PHE A 56 1.59 12.95 -3.08
CA PHE A 56 2.52 13.82 -2.38
C PHE A 56 3.46 14.51 -3.36
N ASP A 57 3.89 15.72 -3.01
CA ASP A 57 5.05 16.32 -3.64
C ASP A 57 6.35 15.77 -3.04
N SER A 58 7.48 16.00 -3.74
CA SER A 58 8.80 15.55 -3.29
C SER A 58 9.24 16.10 -1.92
N LYS A 59 8.64 17.21 -1.45
CA LYS A 59 8.98 17.83 -0.18
C LYS A 59 8.24 17.13 0.97
N ASP A 60 6.98 16.78 0.77
CA ASP A 60 6.17 16.08 1.75
C ASP A 60 6.63 14.63 1.92
N LEU A 61 7.01 13.94 0.83
CA LEU A 61 7.58 12.59 0.89
C LEU A 61 8.82 12.47 1.79
N ARG A 62 9.61 13.55 1.91
CA ARG A 62 10.83 13.57 2.75
C ARG A 62 10.55 13.87 4.21
N ARG A 63 9.37 14.42 4.53
CA ARG A 63 9.00 14.86 5.88
C ARG A 63 8.12 13.86 6.60
N MET A 64 7.60 12.88 5.88
CA MET A 64 6.67 11.87 6.37
C MET A 64 7.33 10.49 6.35
N ASP A 65 6.97 9.66 7.32
CA ASP A 65 7.36 8.25 7.31
C ASP A 65 6.45 7.46 6.36
N ASP A 66 6.94 6.34 5.83
CA ASP A 66 6.22 5.45 4.93
C ASP A 66 4.81 5.08 5.42
N PHE A 67 4.63 4.84 6.71
CA PHE A 67 3.29 4.49 7.22
C PHE A 67 2.29 5.64 7.07
N MET A 68 2.76 6.88 7.17
CA MET A 68 1.93 8.07 7.01
C MET A 68 1.48 8.22 5.55
N HIS A 69 2.36 7.90 4.60
CA HIS A 69 2.02 7.90 3.17
C HIS A 69 0.83 7.00 2.88
N TYR A 70 0.82 5.78 3.44
CA TYR A 70 -0.27 4.82 3.23
C TYR A 70 -1.60 5.32 3.81
N GLY A 71 -1.56 5.88 5.03
CA GLY A 71 -2.75 6.39 5.69
C GLY A 71 -3.40 7.54 4.94
N VAL A 72 -2.59 8.51 4.49
CA VAL A 72 -3.08 9.65 3.72
C VAL A 72 -3.61 9.20 2.36
N ALA A 73 -2.89 8.35 1.63
CA ALA A 73 -3.35 7.87 0.32
C ALA A 73 -4.67 7.09 0.42
N ALA A 74 -4.82 6.20 1.40
CA ALA A 74 -6.08 5.48 1.63
C ALA A 74 -7.20 6.44 2.04
N GLY A 75 -6.90 7.47 2.84
CA GLY A 75 -7.86 8.52 3.19
C GLY A 75 -8.35 9.32 1.98
N VAL A 76 -7.44 9.74 1.10
CA VAL A 76 -7.77 10.43 -0.15
C VAL A 76 -8.67 9.56 -1.03
N GLN A 77 -8.31 8.29 -1.24
CA GLN A 77 -9.15 7.35 -2.00
C GLN A 77 -10.57 7.24 -1.41
N ALA A 78 -10.70 7.15 -0.09
CA ALA A 78 -12.00 7.03 0.56
C ALA A 78 -12.86 8.29 0.40
N VAL A 79 -12.25 9.48 0.40
CA VAL A 79 -12.96 10.74 0.15
C VAL A 79 -13.39 10.83 -1.32
N GLU A 80 -12.50 10.48 -2.25
CA GLU A 80 -12.81 10.47 -3.70
C GLU A 80 -13.94 9.49 -4.05
N ASP A 81 -13.95 8.30 -3.43
CA ASP A 81 -15.00 7.28 -3.61
C ASP A 81 -16.35 7.71 -3.01
N ALA A 82 -16.34 8.56 -1.98
CA ALA A 82 -17.55 8.99 -1.29
C ALA A 82 -18.38 10.04 -2.04
N GLY A 83 -17.78 10.76 -3.01
CA GLY A 83 -18.42 11.83 -3.78
C GLY A 83 -18.38 13.20 -3.10
#